data_AF-Q4RUD4-F1
#
_entry.id   AF-Q4RUD4-F1
#
_cell.length_a   1.000
_cell.length_b   1.000
_cell.length_c   1.000
_cell.angle_alpha   90.00
_cell.angle_beta   90.00
_cell.angle_gamma   90.00
#
_symmetry.space_group_name_H-M   'P 1'
#
loop_
_entity.id
_entity.type
_entity.pdbx_description
1 polymer ?
#
loop_
_entity_poly.entity_id
_entity_poly.type
_entity_poly.pdbx_seq_one_letter_code
_entity_poly.pdbx_strand_id
1 'polypeptide(L)'
;MGGLVSSADVEQQVKIPPRPELPLPLPPQLPELPAMVVPHSAAELEKMVYTATQEIWEVCGLGKNGMLIQAHLPVPKPSQDYLGEEASGSDQEAVCIRSYKKAVFDFTWEILQDIYAEDPNIDQPQWMKPRRVKSYYRVKTRGDVTKTQEFIAAEVLKLYGLTKDQSQKTDWQKMLKFGRKKRDRVDQILVQELHEEEAQWVNYDEDELFVKIQLADSIFDALLKDTVNVLNEIYEKKAKR
;
A
#
# COMPACT_ATOMS: atom_id res chain seq x y z
N MET A 1 -94.99 32.06 10.14
CA MET A 1 -94.43 31.12 11.11
C MET A 1 -94.42 29.75 10.42
N GLY A 2 -93.32 29.30 9.80
CA GLY A 2 -92.28 28.45 10.42
C GLY A 2 -92.89 27.09 10.81
N GLY A 3 -92.47 25.90 10.39
CA GLY A 3 -91.29 25.39 9.67
C GLY A 3 -91.19 23.86 9.98
N LEU A 4 -90.32 23.16 9.21
CA LEU A 4 -89.70 21.82 9.45
C LEU A 4 -90.65 20.58 9.37
N VAL A 5 -90.52 19.63 8.42
CA VAL A 5 -89.43 18.69 8.03
C VAL A 5 -89.09 17.62 9.08
N SER A 6 -89.28 16.35 8.72
CA SER A 6 -88.42 15.19 9.09
C SER A 6 -88.82 13.99 8.22
N SER A 7 -88.03 13.57 7.23
CA SER A 7 -86.80 12.75 7.29
C SER A 7 -87.11 11.25 7.33
N ALA A 8 -86.82 10.58 6.22
CA ALA A 8 -86.86 9.13 6.05
C ALA A 8 -85.45 8.56 6.23
N ASP A 9 -85.31 7.62 7.16
CA ASP A 9 -84.12 6.80 7.38
C ASP A 9 -83.99 5.74 6.28
N VAL A 10 -82.83 5.69 5.63
CA VAL A 10 -82.35 4.54 4.86
C VAL A 10 -80.93 4.24 5.34
N GLU A 11 -80.77 3.10 6.02
CA GLU A 11 -79.48 2.52 6.35
C GLU A 11 -78.65 2.28 5.08
N GLN A 12 -77.51 2.95 4.97
CA GLN A 12 -76.53 2.73 3.91
C GLN A 12 -75.23 2.21 4.52
N GLN A 13 -74.84 1.03 4.05
CA GLN A 13 -73.59 0.34 4.36
C GLN A 13 -72.39 1.29 4.37
N VAL A 14 -71.60 1.23 5.44
CA VAL A 14 -70.33 1.96 5.58
C VAL A 14 -69.34 1.46 4.53
N LYS A 15 -69.19 2.20 3.43
CA LYS A 15 -68.09 2.07 2.46
C LYS A 15 -66.85 2.75 3.05
N ILE A 16 -65.82 1.95 3.32
CA ILE A 16 -64.48 2.43 3.66
C ILE A 16 -63.91 3.14 2.41
N PRO A 17 -63.38 4.38 2.51
CA PRO A 17 -62.79 5.06 1.36
C PRO A 17 -61.49 4.36 0.92
N PRO A 18 -61.17 4.35 -0.38
CA PRO A 18 -59.93 3.74 -0.86
C PRO A 18 -58.74 4.56 -0.37
N ARG A 19 -57.70 3.86 0.09
CA ARG A 19 -56.42 4.43 0.50
C ARG A 19 -55.81 5.19 -0.70
N PRO A 20 -55.34 6.43 -0.53
CA PRO A 20 -54.63 7.14 -1.59
C PRO A 20 -53.40 6.31 -2.00
N GLU A 21 -53.31 5.97 -3.29
CA GLU A 21 -52.09 5.37 -3.83
C GLU A 21 -50.97 6.40 -3.75
N LEU A 22 -49.97 6.10 -2.91
CA LEU A 22 -48.71 6.84 -2.88
C LEU A 22 -48.00 6.65 -4.22
N PRO A 23 -47.49 7.72 -4.85
CA PRO A 23 -46.69 7.60 -6.06
C PRO A 23 -45.57 6.59 -5.84
N LEU A 24 -45.42 5.65 -6.79
CA LEU A 24 -44.32 4.69 -6.79
C LEU A 24 -42.99 5.44 -6.56
N PRO A 25 -42.14 5.01 -5.62
CA PRO A 25 -40.82 5.60 -5.46
C PRO A 25 -40.09 5.51 -6.80
N LEU A 26 -39.70 6.66 -7.35
CA LEU A 26 -38.81 6.71 -8.50
C LEU A 26 -37.59 5.82 -8.17
N PRO A 27 -37.09 5.03 -9.14
CA PRO A 27 -35.90 4.23 -8.93
C PRO A 27 -34.79 5.14 -8.37
N PRO A 28 -34.03 4.70 -7.36
CA PRO A 28 -32.98 5.51 -6.78
C PRO A 28 -32.06 5.95 -7.91
N GLN A 29 -32.06 7.25 -8.21
CA GLN A 29 -31.06 7.83 -9.09
C GLN A 29 -29.73 7.47 -8.46
N LEU A 30 -28.93 6.66 -9.18
CA LEU A 30 -27.55 6.43 -8.80
C LEU A 30 -26.95 7.80 -8.50
N PRO A 31 -26.22 7.99 -7.38
CA PRO A 31 -25.55 9.24 -7.11
C PRO A 31 -24.84 9.66 -8.39
N GLU A 32 -25.15 10.86 -8.89
CA GLU A 32 -24.50 11.42 -10.06
C GLU A 32 -23.02 11.48 -9.72
N LEU A 33 -22.25 10.51 -10.23
CA LEU A 33 -20.83 10.41 -9.93
C LEU A 33 -20.23 11.73 -10.42
N PRO A 34 -19.57 12.50 -9.53
CA PRO A 34 -18.99 13.76 -9.94
C PRO A 34 -18.05 13.49 -11.12
N ALA A 35 -18.16 14.30 -12.17
CA ALA A 35 -17.31 14.15 -13.35
C ALA A 35 -15.85 14.13 -12.91
N MET A 36 -15.18 12.99 -13.10
CA MET A 36 -13.76 12.88 -12.82
C MET A 36 -13.01 13.70 -13.86
N VAL A 37 -12.45 14.82 -13.41
CA VAL A 37 -11.58 15.71 -14.18
C VAL A 37 -10.25 15.03 -14.55
N VAL A 38 -9.97 13.87 -13.94
CA VAL A 38 -8.68 13.20 -14.01
C VAL A 38 -8.85 11.78 -14.60
N PRO A 39 -7.90 11.31 -15.44
CA PRO A 39 -7.93 9.96 -16.03
C PRO A 39 -7.88 8.86 -14.97
N HIS A 40 -9.03 8.35 -14.57
CA HIS A 40 -9.18 7.31 -13.53
C HIS A 40 -9.72 5.99 -14.09
N SER A 41 -9.71 5.81 -15.41
CA SER A 41 -9.98 4.50 -16.02
C SER A 41 -8.77 3.58 -15.84
N ALA A 42 -9.01 2.30 -15.57
CA ALA A 42 -7.94 1.30 -15.48
C ALA A 42 -7.06 1.28 -16.73
N ALA A 43 -7.66 1.34 -17.92
CA ALA A 43 -6.92 1.31 -19.19
C ALA A 43 -6.09 2.58 -19.42
N GLU A 44 -6.55 3.74 -18.95
CA GLU A 44 -5.80 5.00 -19.04
C GLU A 44 -4.60 4.98 -18.10
N LEU A 45 -4.81 4.49 -16.88
CA LEU A 45 -3.75 4.38 -15.88
C LEU A 45 -2.69 3.35 -16.29
N GLU A 46 -3.09 2.20 -16.83
CA GLU A 46 -2.17 1.21 -17.40
C GLU A 46 -1.26 1.84 -18.45
N LYS A 47 -1.84 2.55 -19.43
CA LYS A 47 -1.07 3.23 -20.47
C LYS A 47 -0.08 4.24 -19.88
N MET A 48 -0.52 5.03 -18.89
CA MET A 48 0.35 6.00 -18.21
C MET A 48 1.51 5.30 -17.49
N VAL A 49 1.24 4.24 -16.74
CA VAL A 49 2.27 3.46 -16.04
C VAL A 49 3.24 2.82 -17.04
N TYR A 50 2.76 2.26 -18.15
CA TYR A 50 3.63 1.71 -19.19
C TYR A 50 4.58 2.77 -19.76
N THR A 51 4.07 3.96 -20.07
CA THR A 51 4.89 5.08 -20.58
C THR A 51 5.89 5.58 -19.55
N ALA A 52 5.46 5.77 -18.29
CA ALA A 52 6.33 6.19 -17.19
C ALA A 52 7.44 5.16 -16.94
N THR A 53 7.09 3.87 -16.93
CA THR A 53 8.05 2.79 -16.72
C THR A 53 9.11 2.77 -17.82
N GLN A 54 8.75 2.93 -19.09
CA GLN A 54 9.72 2.98 -20.20
C GLN A 54 10.64 4.19 -20.06
N GLU A 55 10.09 5.36 -19.76
CA GLU A 55 10.88 6.57 -19.61
C GLU A 55 11.91 6.43 -18.47
N ILE A 56 11.47 5.94 -17.31
CA ILE A 56 12.34 5.63 -16.18
C ILE A 56 13.38 4.56 -16.56
N TRP A 57 12.96 3.53 -17.30
CA TRP A 57 13.82 2.42 -17.71
C TRP A 57 15.01 2.89 -18.56
N GLU A 58 14.75 3.80 -19.51
CA GLU A 58 15.77 4.39 -20.37
C GLU A 58 16.66 5.37 -19.60
N VAL A 59 16.06 6.27 -18.81
CA VAL A 59 16.81 7.28 -18.02
C VAL A 59 17.72 6.62 -16.99
N CYS A 60 17.25 5.56 -16.33
CA CYS A 60 18.00 4.85 -15.31
C CYS A 60 18.87 3.72 -15.87
N GLY A 61 18.81 3.42 -17.19
CA GLY A 61 19.64 2.39 -17.83
C GLY A 61 19.44 0.98 -17.28
N LEU A 62 18.24 0.67 -16.76
CA LEU A 62 17.93 -0.56 -16.03
C LEU A 62 18.17 -1.84 -16.85
N GLY A 63 18.10 -1.75 -18.18
CA GLY A 63 18.36 -2.87 -19.10
C GLY A 63 19.83 -3.23 -19.34
N LYS A 64 20.78 -2.39 -18.92
CA LYS A 64 22.21 -2.59 -19.25
C LYS A 64 23.06 -3.15 -18.12
N ASN A 65 22.65 -2.97 -16.85
CA ASN A 65 23.45 -3.42 -15.70
C ASN A 65 22.69 -4.02 -14.51
N GLY A 66 21.37 -4.24 -14.61
CA GLY A 66 20.60 -5.11 -13.69
C GLY A 66 20.57 -4.75 -12.18
N MET A 67 21.33 -3.76 -11.74
CA MET A 67 21.37 -3.27 -10.37
C MET A 67 21.12 -1.76 -10.36
N LEU A 68 20.06 -1.34 -9.69
CA LEU A 68 20.06 -0.03 -9.06
C LEU A 68 21.08 -0.11 -7.92
N ILE A 69 22.33 0.23 -8.19
CA ILE A 69 23.28 0.49 -7.11
C ILE A 69 22.80 1.79 -6.45
N GLN A 70 22.00 1.64 -5.39
CA GLN A 70 21.33 2.74 -4.71
C GLN A 70 22.28 3.43 -3.73
N ALA A 71 22.61 4.67 -4.07
CA ALA A 71 22.76 5.79 -3.14
C ALA A 71 22.74 7.14 -3.87
N HIS A 72 23.00 7.18 -5.18
CA HIS A 72 23.32 8.42 -5.89
C HIS A 72 22.64 8.64 -7.24
N LEU A 73 21.63 7.85 -7.62
CA LEU A 73 20.92 8.12 -8.88
C LEU A 73 19.95 9.30 -8.69
N PRO A 74 20.02 10.35 -9.52
CA PRO A 74 19.08 11.47 -9.43
C PRO A 74 17.65 10.96 -9.65
N VAL A 75 16.71 11.45 -8.84
CA VAL A 75 15.28 11.15 -9.00
C VAL A 75 14.89 11.49 -10.45
N PRO A 76 14.41 10.51 -11.24
CA PRO A 76 14.00 10.78 -12.61
C PRO A 76 12.87 11.80 -12.59
N LYS A 77 12.94 12.79 -13.46
CA LYS A 77 11.87 13.77 -13.63
C LYS A 77 11.05 13.38 -14.85
N PRO A 78 9.72 13.44 -14.76
CA PRO A 78 8.87 13.15 -15.91
C PRO A 78 9.14 14.15 -17.03
N SER A 79 9.25 13.63 -18.25
CA SER A 79 9.43 14.37 -19.48
C SER A 79 8.22 15.26 -19.77
N GLN A 80 8.46 16.30 -20.58
CA GLN A 80 7.38 17.16 -21.07
C GLN A 80 6.42 16.38 -21.98
N ASP A 81 6.90 15.35 -22.68
CA ASP A 81 6.08 14.48 -23.53
C ASP A 81 5.09 13.64 -22.70
N TYR A 82 5.50 13.20 -21.52
CA TYR A 82 4.63 12.46 -20.59
C TYR A 82 3.61 13.38 -19.91
N LEU A 83 4.06 14.53 -19.38
CA LEU A 83 3.19 15.49 -18.70
C LEU A 83 2.21 16.18 -19.66
N GLY A 84 2.61 16.42 -20.90
CA GLY A 84 1.89 17.21 -21.89
C GLY A 84 2.17 18.70 -21.78
N GLU A 85 1.49 19.49 -22.62
CA GLU A 85 1.61 20.95 -22.68
C GLU A 85 1.43 21.61 -21.31
N GLU A 86 2.17 22.70 -21.07
CA GLU A 86 2.02 23.47 -19.84
C GLU A 86 0.62 24.10 -19.81
N ALA A 87 -0.09 23.91 -18.70
CA ALA A 87 -1.36 24.57 -18.48
C ALA A 87 -1.11 26.09 -18.56
N SER A 88 -1.75 26.75 -19.52
CA SER A 88 -1.85 28.20 -19.44
C SER A 88 -2.52 28.52 -18.11
N GLY A 89 -2.00 29.49 -17.34
CA GLY A 89 -2.28 29.66 -15.91
C GLY A 89 -3.74 29.88 -15.49
N SER A 90 -4.70 29.77 -16.42
CA SER A 90 -6.14 29.83 -16.19
C SER A 90 -6.84 28.45 -16.22
N ASP A 91 -6.21 27.38 -16.68
CA ASP A 91 -6.86 26.07 -16.89
C ASP A 91 -6.67 25.14 -15.68
N GLN A 92 -7.52 25.29 -14.67
CA GLN A 92 -7.50 24.48 -13.44
C GLN A 92 -7.56 22.96 -13.71
N GLU A 93 -8.30 22.55 -14.73
CA GLU A 93 -8.40 21.15 -15.18
C GLU A 93 -7.05 20.61 -15.69
N ALA A 94 -6.33 21.39 -16.50
CA ALA A 94 -5.02 21.02 -17.01
C ALA A 94 -3.99 20.87 -15.88
N VAL A 95 -4.07 21.72 -14.84
CA VAL A 95 -3.23 21.60 -13.63
C VAL A 95 -3.54 20.30 -12.87
N CYS A 96 -4.81 19.96 -12.68
CA CYS A 96 -5.22 18.72 -12.00
C CYS A 96 -4.73 17.46 -12.74
N ILE A 97 -4.91 17.43 -14.07
CA ILE A 97 -4.45 16.32 -14.91
C ILE A 97 -2.93 16.17 -14.84
N ARG A 98 -2.18 17.28 -14.91
CA ARG A 98 -0.72 17.27 -14.84
C ARG A 98 -0.22 16.78 -13.48
N SER A 99 -0.82 17.24 -12.39
CA SER A 99 -0.50 16.79 -11.03
C SER A 99 -0.77 15.29 -10.85
N TYR A 100 -1.87 14.79 -11.42
CA TYR A 100 -2.16 13.36 -11.38
C TYR A 100 -1.15 12.53 -12.17
N LYS A 101 -0.83 12.93 -13.41
CA LYS A 101 0.20 12.26 -14.21
C LYS A 101 1.52 12.18 -13.47
N LYS A 102 1.90 13.28 -12.81
CA LYS A 102 3.10 13.33 -11.96
C LYS A 102 3.01 12.33 -10.81
N ALA A 103 1.89 12.28 -10.07
CA ALA A 103 1.71 11.32 -8.99
C ALA A 103 1.84 9.86 -9.47
N VAL A 104 1.27 9.53 -10.64
CA VAL A 104 1.42 8.20 -11.24
C VAL A 104 2.87 7.88 -11.58
N PHE A 105 3.62 8.87 -12.08
CA PHE A 105 5.06 8.72 -12.35
C PHE A 105 5.85 8.50 -11.06
N ASP A 106 5.59 9.31 -10.04
CA ASP A 106 6.26 9.22 -8.74
C ASP A 106 6.00 7.83 -8.09
N PHE A 107 4.76 7.34 -8.11
CA PHE A 107 4.45 5.98 -7.63
C PHE A 107 5.13 4.88 -8.45
N THR A 108 5.19 5.03 -9.77
CA THR A 108 5.89 4.10 -10.67
C THR A 108 7.38 4.03 -10.30
N TRP A 109 8.00 5.18 -10.01
CA TRP A 109 9.39 5.27 -9.56
C TRP A 109 9.60 4.62 -8.18
N GLU A 110 8.73 4.89 -7.21
CA GLU A 110 8.84 4.30 -5.86
C GLU A 110 8.74 2.77 -5.89
N ILE A 111 7.80 2.22 -6.67
CA ILE A 111 7.65 0.77 -6.83
C ILE A 111 8.87 0.18 -7.52
N LEU A 112 9.40 0.82 -8.58
CA LEU A 112 10.64 0.40 -9.24
C LEU A 112 11.82 0.41 -8.29
N GLN A 113 11.92 1.45 -7.46
CA GLN A 113 12.95 1.57 -6.46
C GLN A 113 12.88 0.41 -5.44
N ASP A 114 11.70 0.05 -4.96
CA ASP A 114 11.53 -1.07 -4.01
C ASP A 114 11.80 -2.44 -4.67
N ILE A 115 11.43 -2.64 -5.94
CA ILE A 115 11.74 -3.89 -6.68
C ILE A 115 13.26 -4.10 -6.82
N TYR A 116 13.99 -3.03 -7.08
CA TYR A 116 15.43 -3.07 -7.34
C TYR A 116 16.29 -2.68 -6.14
N ALA A 117 15.68 -2.33 -5.02
CA ALA A 117 16.39 -2.11 -3.77
C ALA A 117 17.21 -3.36 -3.42
N GLU A 118 18.43 -3.14 -2.94
CA GLU A 118 19.27 -4.21 -2.45
C GLU A 118 18.58 -4.88 -1.25
N ASP A 119 18.61 -6.22 -1.19
CA ASP A 119 17.99 -6.91 -0.06
C ASP A 119 18.88 -6.69 1.16
N PRO A 120 18.42 -5.97 2.20
CA PRO A 120 19.21 -5.77 3.41
C PRO A 120 19.56 -7.10 4.12
N ASN A 121 18.96 -8.22 3.72
CA ASN A 121 19.32 -9.56 4.20
C ASN A 121 20.50 -10.20 3.43
N ILE A 122 20.91 -9.68 2.27
CA ILE A 122 22.06 -10.22 1.50
C ILE A 122 23.36 -10.04 2.29
N ASP A 123 23.54 -8.87 2.90
CA ASP A 123 24.73 -8.54 3.68
C ASP A 123 24.63 -8.95 5.15
N GLN A 124 23.51 -9.56 5.56
CA GLN A 124 23.35 -9.99 6.94
C GLN A 124 24.16 -11.26 7.21
N PRO A 125 24.94 -11.30 8.30
CA PRO A 125 25.67 -12.49 8.68
C PRO A 125 24.71 -13.63 9.02
N GLN A 126 25.11 -14.87 8.72
CA GLN A 126 24.24 -16.06 8.78
C GLN A 126 23.61 -16.35 10.16
N TRP A 127 24.18 -15.81 11.23
CA TRP A 127 23.67 -15.95 12.61
C TRP A 127 22.63 -14.89 12.98
N MET A 128 22.40 -13.86 12.14
CA MET A 128 21.29 -12.94 12.27
C MET A 128 20.03 -13.53 11.66
N LYS A 129 18.90 -13.32 12.33
CA LYS A 129 17.59 -13.65 11.77
C LYS A 129 17.33 -12.69 10.60
N PRO A 130 16.93 -13.18 9.41
CA PRO A 130 16.59 -12.31 8.29
C PRO A 130 15.51 -11.32 8.69
N ARG A 131 15.77 -10.03 8.47
CA ARG A 131 14.81 -8.97 8.72
C ARG A 131 13.59 -9.18 7.83
N ARG A 132 12.40 -9.23 8.44
CA ARG A 132 11.12 -9.23 7.73
C ARG A 132 10.86 -7.82 7.20
N VAL A 133 11.55 -7.45 6.13
CA VAL A 133 11.24 -6.20 5.43
C VAL A 133 9.92 -6.42 4.71
N LYS A 134 8.92 -5.59 5.03
CA LYS A 134 7.65 -5.48 4.29
C LYS A 134 7.90 -4.84 2.93
N SER A 135 8.79 -5.40 2.12
CA SER A 135 8.89 -5.03 0.72
C SER A 135 7.85 -5.89 0.00
N TYR A 136 6.71 -5.27 -0.27
CA TYR A 136 5.54 -5.90 -0.86
C TYR A 136 5.81 -6.38 -2.29
N TYR A 137 6.88 -5.87 -2.90
CA TYR A 137 7.13 -5.97 -4.34
C TYR A 137 8.36 -6.84 -4.68
N ARG A 138 8.85 -7.65 -3.74
CA ARG A 138 9.95 -8.62 -3.93
C ARG A 138 9.56 -9.78 -4.87
N VAL A 139 9.20 -9.46 -6.11
CA VAL A 139 8.86 -10.42 -7.15
C VAL A 139 10.09 -10.69 -8.02
N LYS A 140 10.20 -11.96 -8.43
CA LYS A 140 11.28 -12.63 -9.19
C LYS A 140 11.45 -12.11 -10.64
N THR A 141 11.19 -10.84 -10.90
CA THR A 141 11.18 -10.25 -12.25
C THR A 141 12.42 -9.40 -12.48
N ARG A 142 13.60 -9.91 -12.11
CA ARG A 142 14.84 -9.23 -12.48
C ARG A 142 15.13 -9.47 -13.95
N GLY A 143 15.05 -8.41 -14.76
CA GLY A 143 15.62 -8.36 -16.11
C GLY A 143 14.65 -8.36 -17.29
N ASP A 144 13.33 -8.43 -17.07
CA ASP A 144 12.34 -8.38 -18.17
C ASP A 144 11.41 -7.17 -18.02
N VAL A 145 11.58 -6.18 -18.90
CA VAL A 145 10.84 -4.91 -18.87
C VAL A 145 9.33 -5.14 -18.94
N THR A 146 8.89 -6.09 -19.76
CA THR A 146 7.46 -6.32 -20.03
C THR A 146 6.74 -6.85 -18.79
N LYS A 147 7.36 -7.82 -18.12
CA LYS A 147 6.82 -8.39 -16.87
C LYS A 147 6.89 -7.39 -15.72
N THR A 148 7.95 -6.59 -15.65
CA THR A 148 8.08 -5.52 -14.64
C THR A 148 7.00 -4.47 -14.84
N GLN A 149 6.74 -4.09 -16.09
CA GLN A 149 5.68 -3.17 -16.47
C GLN A 149 4.27 -3.66 -16.09
N GLU A 150 3.93 -4.91 -16.42
CA GLU A 150 2.64 -5.51 -16.03
C GLU A 150 2.46 -5.56 -14.52
N PHE A 151 3.55 -5.89 -13.80
CA PHE A 151 3.54 -5.92 -12.34
C PHE A 151 3.32 -4.52 -11.74
N ILE A 152 4.06 -3.51 -12.20
CA ILE A 152 3.89 -2.13 -11.70
C ILE A 152 2.50 -1.61 -12.04
N ALA A 153 1.97 -1.90 -13.24
CA ALA A 153 0.62 -1.51 -13.62
C ALA A 153 -0.42 -2.11 -12.66
N ALA A 154 -0.32 -3.40 -12.35
CA ALA A 154 -1.22 -4.06 -11.40
C ALA A 154 -1.14 -3.44 -9.99
N GLU A 155 0.07 -3.06 -9.55
CA GLU A 155 0.26 -2.49 -8.21
C GLU A 155 -0.22 -1.03 -8.13
N VAL A 156 0.08 -0.21 -9.13
CA VAL A 156 -0.43 1.16 -9.21
C VAL A 156 -1.96 1.14 -9.29
N LEU A 157 -2.56 0.28 -10.11
CA LEU A 157 -4.02 0.11 -10.14
C LEU A 157 -4.58 -0.30 -8.77
N LYS A 158 -3.84 -1.11 -7.99
CA LYS A 158 -4.24 -1.51 -6.63
C LYS A 158 -4.17 -0.32 -5.66
N LEU A 159 -3.15 0.53 -5.74
CA LEU A 159 -3.06 1.76 -4.94
C LEU A 159 -4.23 2.72 -5.22
N TYR A 160 -4.64 2.83 -6.49
CA TYR A 160 -5.81 3.63 -6.88
C TYR A 160 -7.16 2.92 -6.66
N GLY A 161 -7.17 1.71 -6.09
CA GLY A 161 -8.39 0.97 -5.79
C GLY A 161 -9.17 0.48 -7.02
N LEU A 162 -8.52 0.45 -8.19
CA LEU A 162 -9.11 0.04 -9.47
C LEU A 162 -9.04 -1.48 -9.70
N THR A 163 -8.28 -2.21 -8.89
CA THR A 163 -8.21 -3.69 -8.97
C THR A 163 -9.23 -4.37 -8.05
N LYS A 164 -9.72 -5.53 -8.50
CA LYS A 164 -10.48 -6.45 -7.64
C LYS A 164 -9.51 -7.17 -6.73
N ASP A 165 -9.21 -6.54 -5.59
CA ASP A 165 -8.20 -7.01 -4.66
C ASP A 165 -8.42 -8.48 -4.24
N GLN A 166 -7.40 -9.31 -4.44
CA GLN A 166 -7.40 -10.71 -4.03
C GLN A 166 -7.10 -10.84 -2.53
N SER A 167 -6.42 -9.84 -1.93
CA SER A 167 -6.10 -9.79 -0.49
C SER A 167 -7.38 -9.73 0.37
N GLN A 168 -8.36 -8.94 -0.09
CA GLN A 168 -9.70 -8.88 0.46
C GLN A 168 -10.31 -10.29 0.56
N LYS A 169 -10.20 -11.14 -0.47
CA LYS A 169 -10.82 -12.48 -0.46
C LYS A 169 -10.24 -13.40 0.61
N THR A 170 -8.92 -13.37 0.80
CA THR A 170 -8.25 -14.15 1.85
C THR A 170 -8.62 -13.65 3.25
N ASP A 171 -8.80 -12.34 3.41
CA ASP A 171 -9.23 -11.76 4.68
C ASP A 171 -10.70 -12.02 4.96
N TRP A 172 -11.61 -11.93 3.98
CA TRP A 172 -13.02 -12.32 4.14
C TRP A 172 -13.17 -13.77 4.64
N GLN A 173 -12.32 -14.70 4.18
CA GLN A 173 -12.31 -16.09 4.66
C GLN A 173 -11.85 -16.22 6.12
N LYS A 174 -10.86 -15.43 6.55
CA LYS A 174 -10.41 -15.37 7.96
C LYS A 174 -11.41 -14.63 8.84
N MET A 175 -12.03 -13.58 8.32
CA MET A 175 -13.03 -12.73 8.97
C MET A 175 -14.37 -13.44 9.18
N LEU A 176 -14.71 -14.43 8.35
CA LEU A 176 -15.91 -15.26 8.55
C LEU A 176 -15.91 -15.98 9.92
N LYS A 177 -14.73 -16.20 10.50
CA LYS A 177 -14.56 -16.80 11.84
C LYS A 177 -14.88 -15.83 12.99
N PHE A 178 -14.88 -14.51 12.74
CA PHE A 178 -15.05 -13.47 13.76
C PHE A 178 -16.47 -12.84 13.80
N GLY A 179 -17.48 -13.60 13.40
CA GLY A 179 -18.89 -13.23 13.54
C GLY A 179 -19.56 -12.81 12.24
N ARG A 180 -20.77 -13.32 12.01
CA ARG A 180 -21.54 -13.19 10.76
C ARG A 180 -22.11 -11.78 10.49
N LYS A 181 -21.71 -10.76 11.25
CA LYS A 181 -22.23 -9.40 11.10
C LYS A 181 -21.41 -8.67 10.04
N LYS A 182 -22.08 -8.07 9.05
CA LYS A 182 -21.41 -7.22 8.06
C LYS A 182 -20.68 -6.11 8.81
N ARG A 183 -19.35 -6.11 8.70
CA ARG A 183 -18.47 -5.08 9.24
C ARG A 183 -18.36 -3.93 8.26
N ASP A 184 -18.34 -2.71 8.79
CA ASP A 184 -18.20 -1.52 7.96
C ASP A 184 -16.79 -1.46 7.32
N ARG A 185 -16.60 -0.60 6.33
CA ARG A 185 -15.28 -0.36 5.71
C ARG A 185 -14.27 0.09 6.75
N VAL A 186 -14.68 0.87 7.74
CA VAL A 186 -13.83 1.30 8.86
C VAL A 186 -13.35 0.11 9.68
N ASP A 187 -14.25 -0.80 10.04
CA ASP A 187 -13.89 -2.02 10.78
C ASP A 187 -12.90 -2.90 9.98
N GLN A 188 -13.02 -2.93 8.65
CA GLN A 188 -12.08 -3.67 7.78
C GLN A 188 -10.69 -3.04 7.82
N ILE A 189 -10.61 -1.71 7.73
CA ILE A 189 -9.35 -0.97 7.82
C ILE A 189 -8.70 -1.19 9.19
N LEU A 190 -9.46 -1.04 10.28
CA LEU A 190 -8.95 -1.25 11.63
C LEU A 190 -8.42 -2.67 11.85
N VAL A 191 -9.09 -3.69 11.32
CA VAL A 191 -8.61 -5.07 11.42
C VAL A 191 -7.32 -5.27 10.63
N GLN A 192 -7.22 -4.66 9.45
CA GLN A 192 -6.01 -4.72 8.63
C GLN A 192 -4.84 -4.03 9.34
N GLU A 193 -5.06 -2.83 9.88
CA GLU A 193 -4.06 -2.06 10.65
C GLU A 193 -3.57 -2.87 11.86
N LEU A 194 -4.48 -3.42 12.66
CA LEU A 194 -4.12 -4.22 13.83
C LEU A 194 -3.25 -5.44 13.49
N HIS A 195 -3.58 -6.18 12.43
CA HIS A 195 -2.75 -7.31 12.00
C HIS A 195 -1.39 -6.86 11.46
N GLU A 196 -1.35 -5.70 10.81
CA GLU A 196 -0.13 -5.13 10.28
C GLU A 196 0.84 -4.66 11.38
N GLU A 197 0.31 -4.18 12.51
CA GLU A 197 1.03 -3.69 13.68
C GLU A 197 1.45 -4.80 14.66
N GLU A 198 0.64 -5.85 14.83
CA GLU A 198 0.87 -6.92 15.82
C GLU A 198 2.27 -7.56 15.67
N ALA A 199 2.68 -7.84 14.43
CA ALA A 199 3.98 -8.44 14.15
C ALA A 199 5.17 -7.54 14.50
N GLN A 200 4.97 -6.22 14.57
CA GLN A 200 6.01 -5.25 14.92
C GLN A 200 6.18 -5.13 16.44
N TRP A 201 5.10 -5.26 17.21
CA TRP A 201 5.15 -5.07 18.68
C TRP A 201 5.66 -6.28 19.45
N VAL A 202 5.66 -7.47 18.83
CA VAL A 202 6.21 -8.70 19.44
C VAL A 202 7.62 -9.05 18.93
N ASN A 203 8.19 -8.23 18.04
CA ASN A 203 9.50 -8.50 17.45
C ASN A 203 10.63 -7.93 18.31
N TYR A 204 11.37 -8.82 18.98
CA TYR A 204 12.55 -8.48 19.78
C TYR A 204 13.87 -8.93 19.12
N ASP A 205 13.87 -9.26 17.83
CA ASP A 205 15.05 -9.84 17.18
C ASP A 205 16.26 -8.89 17.22
N GLU A 206 16.05 -7.57 17.07
CA GLU A 206 17.10 -6.56 17.14
C GLU A 206 17.65 -6.40 18.58
N ASP A 207 16.77 -6.34 19.58
CA ASP A 207 17.16 -6.23 21.00
C ASP A 207 17.88 -7.50 21.50
N GLU A 208 17.35 -8.68 21.14
CA GLU A 208 17.97 -9.98 21.47
C GLU A 208 19.37 -10.05 20.88
N LEU A 209 19.52 -9.61 19.63
CA LEU A 209 20.81 -9.59 18.96
C LEU A 209 21.79 -8.62 19.64
N PHE A 210 21.33 -7.43 19.99
CA PHE A 210 22.15 -6.43 20.68
C PHE A 210 22.72 -6.99 21.99
N VAL A 211 21.87 -7.62 22.82
CA VAL A 211 22.29 -8.22 24.08
C VAL A 211 23.27 -9.38 23.83
N LYS A 212 23.04 -10.20 22.81
CA LYS A 212 23.95 -11.31 22.45
C LYS A 212 25.33 -10.80 22.04
N ILE A 213 25.40 -9.77 21.19
CA ILE A 213 26.66 -9.18 20.75
C ILE A 213 27.39 -8.59 21.94
N GLN A 214 26.69 -7.81 22.78
CA GLN A 214 27.29 -7.21 23.97
C GLN A 214 27.87 -8.27 24.93
N LEU A 215 27.15 -9.37 25.13
CA LEU A 215 27.64 -10.48 25.96
C LEU A 215 28.85 -11.16 25.32
N ALA A 216 28.82 -11.39 24.00
CA ALA A 216 29.93 -11.99 23.28
C ALA A 216 31.20 -11.13 23.37
N ASP A 217 31.08 -9.82 23.19
CA ASP A 217 32.19 -8.86 23.31
C ASP A 217 32.76 -8.88 24.74
N SER A 218 31.90 -8.86 25.76
CA SER A 218 32.34 -8.94 27.16
C SER A 218 33.08 -10.24 27.48
N ILE A 219 32.65 -11.38 26.92
CA ILE A 219 33.33 -12.66 27.07
C ILE A 219 34.67 -12.63 26.34
N PHE A 220 34.70 -12.09 25.13
CA PHE A 220 35.91 -12.01 24.32
C PHE A 220 36.98 -11.13 24.98
N ASP A 221 36.60 -9.98 25.54
CA ASP A 221 37.49 -9.10 26.29
C ASP A 221 38.06 -9.78 27.55
N ALA A 222 37.23 -10.54 28.27
CA ALA A 222 37.68 -11.32 29.42
C ALA A 222 38.73 -12.37 29.03
N LEU A 223 38.47 -13.12 27.95
CA LEU A 223 39.40 -14.12 27.42
C LEU A 223 40.71 -13.50 26.93
N LEU A 224 40.66 -12.35 26.25
CA LEU A 224 41.85 -11.62 25.83
C LEU A 224 42.67 -11.15 27.03
N LYS A 225 42.02 -10.59 28.05
CA LYS A 225 42.68 -10.13 29.28
C LYS A 225 43.35 -11.29 30.02
N ASP A 226 42.65 -12.41 30.16
CA ASP A 226 43.20 -13.61 30.80
C ASP A 226 44.40 -14.15 30.02
N THR A 227 44.33 -14.17 28.69
CA THR A 227 45.45 -14.59 27.82
C THR A 227 46.66 -13.68 27.98
N VAL A 228 46.45 -12.35 27.99
CA VAL A 228 47.52 -11.37 28.22
C VAL A 228 48.15 -11.54 29.60
N ASN A 229 47.34 -11.77 30.64
CA ASN A 229 47.82 -12.01 31.98
C ASN A 229 48.71 -13.26 32.04
N VAL A 230 48.26 -14.38 31.45
CA VAL A 230 49.03 -15.63 31.38
C VAL A 230 50.35 -15.42 30.62
N LEU A 231 50.33 -14.71 29.50
CA LEU A 231 51.55 -14.40 28.74
C LEU A 231 52.53 -13.51 29.54
N ASN A 232 52.02 -12.51 30.25
CA ASN A 232 52.82 -11.67 31.14
C ASN A 232 53.43 -12.49 32.28
N GLU A 233 52.69 -13.40 32.90
CA GLU A 233 53.23 -14.29 33.93
C GLU A 233 54.35 -15.19 33.40
N ILE A 234 54.21 -15.72 32.18
CA ILE A 234 55.24 -16.53 31.53
C ILE A 234 56.48 -15.68 31.25
N TYR A 235 56.30 -14.45 30.76
CA TYR A 235 57.39 -13.52 30.48
C TYR A 235 58.15 -13.15 31.76
N GLU A 236 57.45 -12.78 32.83
CA GLU A 236 58.02 -12.47 34.14
C GLU A 236 58.78 -13.66 34.74
N LYS A 237 58.25 -14.88 34.61
CA LYS A 237 58.94 -16.11 35.05
C LYS A 237 60.21 -16.37 34.23
N LYS A 238 60.24 -16.03 32.95
CA LYS A 238 61.45 -16.13 32.11
C LYS A 238 62.46 -15.04 32.42
N ALA A 239 62.04 -13.81 32.69
CA ALA A 239 62.93 -12.68 33.00
C ALA A 239 63.61 -12.83 34.37
N LYS A 240 63.00 -13.57 35.31
CA LYS A 240 63.55 -13.86 36.65
C LYS A 240 64.46 -15.09 36.70
N ARG A 241 64.73 -15.73 35.56
CA ARG A 241 65.54 -16.95 35.44
C ARG A 241 66.86 -16.65 34.76
#